data_AF-A0A9W4SDF1-F1
#
_entry.id   AF-A0A9W4SDF1-F1
#
_cell.length_a   1.000
_cell.length_b   1.000
_cell.length_c   1.000
_cell.angle_alpha   90.00
_cell.angle_beta   90.00
_cell.angle_gamma   90.00
#
_symmetry.space_group_name_H-M   'P 1'
#
loop_
_entity.id
_entity.type
_entity.pdbx_description
1 polymer ?
#
loop_
_entity_poly.entity_id
_entity_poly.type
_entity_poly.pdbx_seq_one_letter_code
_entity_poly.pdbx_strand_id
1 'polypeptide(L)'
;MVETRNSKLNQNKSTVRTVGKRTLKHIETEISTQPTKRARKKKETIVKEETVESESGVTKIEPTQSRIHTKLAAQASKKRAAILVKYLRVEEYDRGDIILGIRVPDVRSISKDLGFLPFTILKELINSKYHEERLLSVINLVDKYKISKDPEEKKNLFEFYLNDMREGIDNWDLVDISASHVVGSYLIDKPELKKTWLFERLLNSERLWDRRIAIVSTLYFINQGQFEDTTKLSEILLNDEKDLIHKATGWMLREVGKKSKKNLVNFLDKYAVKMPRVMLRYSLEKFSDQEKKKYMQKGKK
;
A
#
# COMPACT_ATOMS: atom_id res chain seq x y z
N MET A 1 -47.82 31.54 30.47
CA MET A 1 -48.11 32.64 31.42
C MET A 1 -46.90 32.76 32.33
N VAL A 2 -46.08 33.82 32.16
CA VAL A 2 -45.85 34.95 33.11
C VAL A 2 -45.06 34.46 34.35
N GLU A 3 -43.92 35.02 34.79
CA GLU A 3 -43.36 36.40 34.77
C GLU A 3 -41.90 36.40 34.25
N THR A 4 -41.33 37.34 33.46
CA THR A 4 -41.20 38.82 33.49
C THR A 4 -40.45 39.46 34.67
N ARG A 5 -39.23 39.95 34.40
CA ARG A 5 -38.91 41.39 34.55
C ARG A 5 -37.66 41.84 33.76
N ASN A 6 -37.83 42.92 33.01
CA ASN A 6 -36.80 43.67 32.27
C ASN A 6 -36.30 44.87 33.08
N SER A 7 -35.05 45.30 32.87
CA SER A 7 -34.71 46.73 32.76
C SER A 7 -33.45 46.91 31.88
N LYS A 8 -33.55 47.60 30.72
CA LYS A 8 -33.09 48.98 30.45
C LYS A 8 -31.55 49.07 30.18
N LEU A 9 -31.02 49.83 29.21
CA LEU A 9 -31.57 50.92 28.36
C LEU A 9 -30.71 51.20 27.08
N ASN A 10 -31.34 51.78 26.03
CA ASN A 10 -30.81 52.67 24.95
C ASN A 10 -29.69 52.22 23.97
N GLN A 11 -29.91 52.20 22.62
CA GLN A 11 -29.95 53.30 21.61
C GLN A 11 -28.55 53.89 21.28
N ASN A 12 -28.10 54.19 20.04
CA ASN A 12 -28.68 54.36 18.69
C ASN A 12 -27.67 53.82 17.60
N LYS A 13 -28.08 53.38 16.39
CA LYS A 13 -28.16 54.12 15.08
C LYS A 13 -27.00 55.14 14.85
N SER A 14 -26.31 55.25 13.70
CA SER A 14 -26.61 54.82 12.31
C SER A 14 -25.37 54.76 11.38
N THR A 15 -25.50 54.01 10.28
CA THR A 15 -25.07 54.25 8.86
C THR A 15 -24.39 55.61 8.54
N VAL A 16 -23.44 55.79 7.59
CA VAL A 16 -23.22 55.25 6.22
C VAL A 16 -21.77 55.51 5.73
N ARG A 17 -21.34 54.83 4.64
CA ARG A 17 -20.81 55.38 3.34
C ARG A 17 -19.50 54.79 2.78
N THR A 18 -19.62 54.50 1.47
CA THR A 18 -18.66 54.01 0.48
C THR A 18 -17.65 55.08 0.03
N VAL A 19 -16.51 54.65 -0.55
CA VAL A 19 -15.85 55.12 -1.81
C VAL A 19 -14.32 55.00 -1.70
N GLY A 20 -13.64 54.52 -2.76
CA GLY A 20 -12.17 54.56 -2.83
C GLY A 20 -11.49 53.80 -3.98
N LYS A 21 -11.68 54.20 -5.25
CA LYS A 21 -10.75 53.83 -6.35
C LYS A 21 -9.66 54.91 -6.49
N ARG A 22 -8.38 54.52 -6.57
CA ARG A 22 -7.26 55.19 -7.30
C ARG A 22 -6.03 54.28 -7.23
N THR A 23 -5.54 53.72 -8.33
CA THR A 23 -4.58 54.28 -9.32
C THR A 23 -3.17 54.52 -8.75
N LEU A 24 -2.18 53.79 -9.28
CA LEU A 24 -0.80 54.26 -9.45
C LEU A 24 -0.23 53.73 -10.78
N LYS A 25 0.57 54.57 -11.44
CA LYS A 25 1.18 54.35 -12.77
C LYS A 25 2.70 54.12 -12.63
N HIS A 26 3.28 53.57 -13.69
CA HIS A 26 4.67 53.66 -14.17
C HIS A 26 5.73 54.35 -13.30
N ILE A 27 6.89 53.69 -13.20
CA ILE A 27 8.20 54.33 -13.41
C ILE A 27 9.00 53.43 -14.37
N GLU A 28 9.44 54.01 -15.49
CA GLU A 28 10.50 53.52 -16.38
C GLU A 28 11.49 54.68 -16.62
N THR A 29 12.79 54.38 -16.55
CA THR A 29 13.91 55.05 -17.26
C THR A 29 15.13 54.14 -17.06
N GLU A 30 15.65 53.47 -18.10
CA GLU A 30 16.75 53.91 -19.00
C GLU A 30 18.05 54.20 -18.23
N ILE A 31 19.21 53.60 -18.55
CA ILE A 31 20.11 53.79 -19.72
C ILE A 31 21.02 52.51 -19.77
N SER A 32 21.56 51.93 -20.87
CA SER A 32 22.16 52.50 -22.10
C SER A 32 22.30 51.52 -23.31
N THR A 33 22.59 52.10 -24.48
CA THR A 33 23.43 51.65 -25.62
C THR A 33 23.48 50.17 -26.10
N GLN A 34 22.65 49.93 -27.12
CA GLN A 34 22.87 49.25 -28.42
C GLN A 34 24.26 49.49 -29.11
N PRO A 35 24.69 48.80 -30.22
CA PRO A 35 23.83 48.49 -31.40
C PRO A 35 24.14 47.31 -32.38
N THR A 36 23.09 46.95 -33.16
CA THR A 36 23.09 46.42 -34.55
C THR A 36 23.61 44.99 -34.84
N LYS A 37 23.19 44.27 -35.91
CA LYS A 37 22.44 44.57 -37.16
C LYS A 37 21.79 43.27 -37.71
N ARG A 38 20.69 43.37 -38.48
CA ARG A 38 20.20 42.51 -39.63
C ARG A 38 20.47 40.98 -39.68
N ALA A 39 19.73 40.12 -40.39
CA ALA A 39 18.35 40.05 -40.91
C ALA A 39 18.21 38.77 -41.78
N ARG A 40 17.02 38.12 -41.78
CA ARG A 40 16.44 37.28 -42.86
C ARG A 40 17.11 35.95 -43.35
N LYS A 41 16.21 34.93 -43.36
CA LYS A 41 15.92 33.92 -44.41
C LYS A 41 16.78 32.65 -44.60
N LYS A 42 16.11 31.52 -44.34
CA LYS A 42 15.88 30.34 -45.23
C LYS A 42 16.95 29.97 -46.28
N LYS A 43 17.49 28.75 -46.14
CA LYS A 43 17.36 27.54 -47.01
C LYS A 43 18.13 26.40 -46.29
N GLU A 44 17.66 25.15 -46.20
CA GLU A 44 17.74 24.08 -47.23
C GLU A 44 19.15 24.05 -47.88
N THR A 45 19.90 22.95 -47.96
CA THR A 45 19.49 21.58 -48.37
C THR A 45 20.66 20.58 -48.16
N ILE A 46 20.34 19.28 -48.22
CA ILE A 46 21.20 18.12 -48.60
C ILE A 46 22.16 17.48 -47.56
N VAL A 47 21.85 16.18 -47.38
CA VAL A 47 22.53 15.03 -46.76
C VAL A 47 23.94 14.73 -47.29
N LYS A 48 24.83 14.28 -46.39
CA LYS A 48 25.94 13.28 -46.49
C LYS A 48 27.00 13.61 -45.42
N GLU A 49 27.77 12.70 -44.84
CA GLU A 49 27.99 11.27 -45.13
C GLU A 49 28.28 10.50 -43.81
N GLU A 50 28.36 9.17 -43.86
CA GLU A 50 28.53 8.32 -42.68
C GLU A 50 29.95 8.35 -42.10
N THR A 51 30.06 8.42 -40.77
CA THR A 51 31.18 7.80 -40.04
C THR A 51 30.63 6.75 -39.08
N VAL A 52 30.70 5.50 -39.51
CA VAL A 52 30.40 4.33 -38.67
C VAL A 52 31.59 4.11 -37.74
N GLU A 53 31.51 4.59 -36.50
CA GLU A 53 32.33 4.06 -35.42
C GLU A 53 31.58 2.95 -34.69
N SER A 54 32.24 1.80 -34.60
CA SER A 54 31.69 0.56 -34.09
C SER A 54 31.73 0.51 -32.56
N GLU A 55 30.59 0.73 -31.90
CA GLU A 55 30.39 0.19 -30.55
C GLU A 55 29.68 -1.16 -30.62
N SER A 56 30.26 -2.15 -29.94
CA SER A 56 29.69 -3.50 -29.76
C SER A 56 28.53 -3.47 -28.76
N GLY A 57 27.46 -2.77 -29.14
CA GLY A 57 26.25 -2.62 -28.36
C GLY A 57 25.46 -3.92 -28.26
N VAL A 58 25.77 -4.73 -27.24
CA VAL A 58 24.78 -5.69 -26.70
C VAL A 58 23.65 -4.86 -26.11
N THR A 59 22.65 -4.57 -26.95
CA THR A 59 21.41 -3.91 -26.53
C THR A 59 20.77 -4.79 -25.46
N LYS A 60 20.82 -4.33 -24.20
CA LYS A 60 20.03 -4.92 -23.11
C LYS A 60 18.57 -4.70 -23.47
N ILE A 61 17.99 -5.67 -24.18
CA ILE A 61 16.57 -5.65 -24.59
C ILE A 61 15.76 -5.45 -23.32
N GLU A 62 15.00 -4.35 -23.24
CA GLU A 62 14.26 -4.00 -22.05
C GLU A 62 13.24 -5.10 -21.67
N PRO A 63 13.04 -5.37 -20.38
CA PRO A 63 12.05 -6.35 -19.93
C PRO A 63 10.65 -5.82 -20.25
N THR A 64 9.92 -6.47 -21.15
CA THR A 64 8.51 -6.17 -21.43
C THR A 64 7.61 -7.19 -20.76
N GLN A 65 6.36 -6.83 -20.44
CA GLN A 65 5.38 -7.77 -19.88
C GLN A 65 5.29 -9.07 -20.71
N SER A 66 5.26 -8.97 -22.04
CA SER A 66 5.20 -10.15 -22.94
C SER A 66 6.40 -11.10 -22.79
N ARG A 67 7.62 -10.58 -22.61
CA ARG A 67 8.82 -11.41 -22.37
C ARG A 67 8.78 -12.07 -20.98
N ILE A 68 8.29 -11.36 -19.97
CA ILE A 68 8.11 -11.89 -18.61
C ILE A 68 7.02 -12.97 -18.60
N HIS A 69 5.88 -12.73 -19.26
CA HIS A 69 4.82 -13.71 -19.49
C HIS A 69 5.37 -14.98 -20.12
N THR A 70 6.17 -14.85 -21.20
CA THR A 70 6.79 -16.01 -21.88
C THR A 70 7.68 -16.82 -20.94
N LYS A 71 8.50 -16.16 -20.10
CA LYS A 71 9.38 -16.82 -19.12
C LYS A 71 8.60 -17.52 -17.99
N LEU A 72 7.45 -16.98 -17.58
CA LEU A 72 6.54 -17.61 -16.62
C LEU A 72 5.76 -18.78 -17.25
N ALA A 73 5.16 -18.57 -18.42
CA ALA A 73 4.36 -19.56 -19.15
C ALA A 73 5.15 -20.83 -19.50
N ALA A 74 6.46 -20.71 -19.76
CA ALA A 74 7.36 -21.85 -19.94
C ALA A 74 7.46 -22.79 -18.72
N GLN A 75 7.05 -22.35 -17.52
CA GLN A 75 7.03 -23.14 -16.29
C GLN A 75 5.60 -23.44 -15.78
N ALA A 76 4.58 -23.12 -16.58
CA ALA A 76 3.17 -23.32 -16.25
C ALA A 76 2.81 -24.80 -16.07
N SER A 77 1.73 -25.07 -15.33
CA SER A 77 1.25 -26.42 -15.07
C SER A 77 -0.24 -26.44 -14.75
N LYS A 78 -1.04 -26.91 -15.70
CA LYS A 78 -2.51 -27.03 -15.57
C LYS A 78 -2.94 -27.77 -14.29
N LYS A 79 -2.20 -28.83 -13.89
CA LYS A 79 -2.46 -29.58 -12.65
C LYS A 79 -2.27 -28.74 -11.39
N ARG A 80 -1.21 -27.91 -11.34
CA ARG A 80 -0.96 -26.99 -10.21
C ARG A 80 -1.96 -25.82 -10.22
N ALA A 81 -2.24 -25.26 -11.39
CA ALA A 81 -3.22 -24.18 -11.56
C ALA A 81 -4.60 -24.55 -10.99
N ALA A 82 -5.12 -25.74 -11.33
CA ALA A 82 -6.41 -26.21 -10.82
C ALA A 82 -6.48 -26.37 -9.28
N ILE A 83 -5.34 -26.61 -8.62
CA ILE A 83 -5.25 -26.65 -7.15
C ILE A 83 -5.20 -25.22 -6.60
N LEU A 84 -4.38 -24.36 -7.21
CA LEU A 84 -4.17 -22.98 -6.78
C LEU A 84 -5.42 -22.10 -6.94
N VAL A 85 -6.23 -22.28 -7.99
CA VAL A 85 -7.53 -21.59 -8.16
C VAL A 85 -8.41 -21.75 -6.91
N LYS A 86 -8.51 -22.97 -6.38
CA LYS A 86 -9.28 -23.27 -5.16
C LYS A 86 -8.63 -22.72 -3.89
N TYR A 87 -7.30 -22.75 -3.82
CA TYR A 87 -6.54 -22.30 -2.65
C TYR A 87 -6.54 -20.77 -2.50
N LEU A 88 -6.36 -20.04 -3.61
CA LEU A 88 -6.42 -18.58 -3.68
C LEU A 88 -7.86 -18.05 -3.68
N ARG A 89 -8.85 -18.93 -3.85
CA ARG A 89 -10.30 -18.62 -3.92
C ARG A 89 -10.58 -17.53 -4.97
N VAL A 90 -10.02 -17.73 -6.17
CA VAL A 90 -10.03 -16.78 -7.29
C VAL A 90 -11.45 -16.28 -7.59
N GLU A 91 -12.43 -17.18 -7.57
CA GLU A 91 -13.85 -16.88 -7.86
C GLU A 91 -14.54 -16.02 -6.77
N GLU A 92 -13.98 -15.93 -5.56
CA GLU A 92 -14.57 -15.17 -4.45
C GLU A 92 -13.90 -13.82 -4.20
N TYR A 93 -12.62 -13.69 -4.57
CA TYR A 93 -11.74 -12.61 -4.12
C TYR A 93 -11.11 -11.81 -5.25
N ASP A 94 -10.92 -12.44 -6.40
CA ASP A 94 -10.02 -11.99 -7.44
C ASP A 94 -10.80 -11.55 -8.68
N ARG A 95 -10.14 -10.84 -9.60
CA ARG A 95 -10.77 -10.30 -10.82
C ARG A 95 -10.98 -11.34 -11.93
N GLY A 96 -11.11 -12.62 -11.57
CA GLY A 96 -11.13 -13.74 -12.51
C GLY A 96 -9.73 -14.13 -13.01
N ASP A 97 -8.73 -14.07 -12.12
CA ASP A 97 -7.32 -14.34 -12.42
C ASP A 97 -7.08 -15.71 -13.08
N ILE A 98 -6.22 -15.70 -14.11
CA ILE A 98 -5.74 -16.91 -14.78
C ILE A 98 -4.48 -17.39 -14.06
N ILE A 99 -4.57 -18.54 -13.39
CA ILE A 99 -3.42 -19.13 -12.70
C ILE A 99 -2.58 -19.96 -13.69
N LEU A 100 -1.28 -19.66 -13.80
CA LEU A 100 -0.35 -20.43 -14.63
C LEU A 100 0.05 -21.75 -13.95
N GLY A 101 0.00 -21.83 -12.63
CA GLY A 101 0.34 -23.00 -11.83
C GLY A 101 1.79 -23.03 -11.35
N ILE A 102 2.48 -21.90 -11.23
CA ILE A 102 3.91 -21.83 -10.92
C ILE A 102 4.13 -21.83 -9.39
N ARG A 103 5.23 -22.41 -8.87
CA ARG A 103 5.49 -22.36 -7.41
C ARG A 103 6.15 -21.03 -7.05
N VAL A 104 5.85 -20.50 -5.87
CA VAL A 104 6.45 -19.25 -5.36
C VAL A 104 7.99 -19.23 -5.42
N PRO A 105 8.75 -20.31 -5.10
CA PRO A 105 10.20 -20.32 -5.27
C PRO A 105 10.66 -20.16 -6.73
N ASP A 106 9.91 -20.71 -7.69
CA ASP A 106 10.21 -20.60 -9.11
C ASP A 106 9.97 -19.15 -9.58
N VAL A 107 8.84 -18.53 -9.17
CA VAL A 107 8.55 -17.11 -9.43
C VAL A 107 9.62 -16.19 -8.82
N ARG A 108 10.09 -16.48 -7.59
CA ARG A 108 11.20 -15.77 -6.96
C ARG A 108 12.51 -15.89 -7.74
N SER A 109 12.82 -17.10 -8.25
CA SER A 109 13.99 -17.28 -9.11
C SER A 109 13.86 -16.45 -10.39
N ILE A 110 12.70 -16.49 -11.05
CA ILE A 110 12.46 -15.71 -12.27
C ILE A 110 12.60 -14.20 -12.00
N SER A 111 12.05 -13.69 -10.90
CA SER A 111 12.20 -12.28 -10.49
C SER A 111 13.66 -11.91 -10.24
N LYS A 112 14.45 -12.80 -9.64
CA LYS A 112 15.88 -12.57 -9.38
C LYS A 112 16.69 -12.50 -10.69
N ASP A 113 16.41 -13.39 -11.64
CA ASP A 113 17.09 -13.42 -12.95
C ASP A 113 16.83 -12.14 -13.77
N LEU A 114 15.66 -11.53 -13.61
CA LEU A 114 15.26 -10.29 -14.29
C LEU A 114 15.89 -9.03 -13.68
N GLY A 115 16.46 -9.12 -12.48
CA GLY A 115 16.89 -7.96 -11.70
C GLY A 115 15.71 -7.09 -11.26
N PHE A 116 15.98 -5.84 -10.88
CA PHE A 116 14.94 -4.91 -10.48
C PHE A 116 14.30 -4.24 -11.69
N LEU A 117 12.98 -4.36 -11.78
CA LEU A 117 12.19 -3.85 -12.89
C LEU A 117 11.83 -2.37 -12.67
N PRO A 118 11.67 -1.58 -13.74
CA PRO A 118 11.17 -0.21 -13.63
C PRO A 118 9.69 -0.20 -13.22
N PHE A 119 9.25 0.89 -12.58
CA PHE A 119 7.89 1.04 -12.05
C PHE A 119 6.80 0.91 -13.14
N THR A 120 7.10 1.28 -14.39
CA THR A 120 6.22 1.06 -15.54
C THR A 120 5.86 -0.42 -15.72
N ILE A 121 6.86 -1.30 -15.77
CA ILE A 121 6.67 -2.74 -15.94
C ILE A 121 6.03 -3.37 -14.70
N LEU A 122 6.37 -2.92 -13.49
CA LEU A 122 5.67 -3.37 -12.27
C LEU A 122 4.17 -3.00 -12.32
N LYS A 123 3.84 -1.81 -12.84
CA LYS A 123 2.45 -1.36 -12.98
C LYS A 123 1.68 -2.15 -14.06
N GLU A 124 2.34 -2.58 -15.13
CA GLU A 124 1.76 -3.53 -16.11
C GLU A 124 1.48 -4.90 -15.46
N LEU A 125 2.48 -5.47 -14.79
CA LEU A 125 2.41 -6.81 -14.21
C LEU A 125 1.38 -6.93 -13.07
N ILE A 126 1.28 -5.93 -12.18
CA ILE A 126 0.32 -5.96 -11.06
C ILE A 126 -1.15 -5.85 -11.52
N ASN A 127 -1.37 -5.31 -12.73
CA ASN A 127 -2.67 -5.24 -13.41
C ASN A 127 -2.84 -6.34 -14.47
N SER A 128 -1.93 -7.32 -14.52
CA SER A 128 -2.09 -8.49 -15.38
C SER A 128 -3.29 -9.34 -14.96
N LYS A 129 -3.88 -10.05 -15.92
CA LYS A 129 -4.85 -11.13 -15.66
C LYS A 129 -4.20 -12.43 -15.17
N TYR A 130 -2.87 -12.51 -15.13
CA TYR A 130 -2.14 -13.70 -14.71
C TYR A 130 -1.58 -13.51 -13.30
N HIS A 131 -2.05 -14.33 -12.36
CA HIS A 131 -1.72 -14.17 -10.95
C HIS A 131 -0.21 -14.21 -10.67
N GLU A 132 0.54 -15.09 -11.36
CA GLU A 132 1.98 -15.17 -11.13
C GLU A 132 2.80 -14.02 -11.75
N GLU A 133 2.24 -13.22 -12.66
CA GLU A 133 2.83 -11.92 -13.06
C GLU A 133 2.66 -10.88 -11.95
N ARG A 134 1.47 -10.83 -11.35
CA ARG A 134 1.14 -9.93 -10.23
C ARG A 134 2.00 -10.26 -9.02
N LEU A 135 2.11 -11.54 -8.67
CA LEU A 135 2.99 -12.05 -7.63
C LEU A 135 4.47 -11.73 -7.93
N LEU A 136 4.93 -11.86 -9.17
CA LEU A 136 6.28 -11.46 -9.56
C LEU A 136 6.51 -9.96 -9.32
N SER A 137 5.55 -9.10 -9.70
CA SER A 137 5.63 -7.66 -9.45
C SER A 137 5.77 -7.33 -7.96
N VAL A 138 4.95 -7.96 -7.11
CA VAL A 138 5.00 -7.76 -5.66
C VAL A 138 6.33 -8.24 -5.08
N ILE A 139 6.82 -9.42 -5.50
CA ILE A 139 8.11 -9.96 -5.08
C ILE A 139 9.26 -9.02 -5.47
N ASN A 140 9.27 -8.54 -6.72
CA ASN A 140 10.33 -7.66 -7.23
C ASN A 140 10.41 -6.35 -6.42
N LEU A 141 9.26 -5.73 -6.16
CA LEU A 141 9.18 -4.52 -5.31
C LEU A 141 9.67 -4.78 -3.88
N VAL A 142 9.18 -5.85 -3.25
CA VAL A 142 9.52 -6.21 -1.86
C VAL A 142 11.01 -6.52 -1.71
N ASP A 143 11.58 -7.28 -2.64
CA ASP A 143 12.99 -7.64 -2.58
C ASP A 143 13.88 -6.40 -2.88
N LYS A 144 13.44 -5.47 -3.74
CA LYS A 144 14.09 -4.16 -3.93
C LYS A 144 14.08 -3.32 -2.65
N TYR A 145 12.90 -3.19 -2.01
CA TYR A 145 12.73 -2.43 -0.77
C TYR A 145 13.62 -2.97 0.36
N LYS A 146 13.76 -4.30 0.47
CA LYS A 146 14.57 -4.96 1.49
C LYS A 146 16.06 -4.66 1.37
N ILE A 147 16.61 -4.65 0.16
CA ILE A 147 18.04 -4.40 -0.04
C ILE A 147 18.39 -2.91 -0.02
N SER A 148 17.41 -2.04 -0.31
CA SER A 148 17.64 -0.60 -0.39
C SER A 148 18.08 -0.03 0.96
N LYS A 149 19.06 0.87 0.89
CA LYS A 149 19.54 1.68 2.03
C LYS A 149 19.21 3.16 1.88
N ASP A 150 18.75 3.57 0.69
CA ASP A 150 18.37 4.95 0.42
C ASP A 150 16.98 5.26 0.99
N PRO A 151 16.84 6.27 1.87
CA PRO A 151 15.54 6.72 2.35
C PRO A 151 14.58 7.17 1.25
N GLU A 152 15.08 7.79 0.17
CA GLU A 152 14.23 8.33 -0.90
C GLU A 152 13.73 7.22 -1.82
N GLU A 153 14.58 6.26 -2.20
CA GLU A 153 14.13 5.04 -2.88
C GLU A 153 13.10 4.26 -2.04
N LYS A 154 13.29 4.13 -0.72
CA LYS A 154 12.28 3.50 0.16
C LYS A 154 10.97 4.27 0.19
N LYS A 155 11.00 5.61 0.20
CA LYS A 155 9.81 6.45 0.09
C LYS A 155 9.10 6.23 -1.25
N ASN A 156 9.84 6.27 -2.37
CA ASN A 156 9.29 6.04 -3.71
C ASN A 156 8.66 4.65 -3.86
N LEU A 157 9.28 3.61 -3.29
CA LEU A 157 8.72 2.24 -3.27
C LEU A 157 7.46 2.11 -2.40
N PHE A 158 7.42 2.80 -1.26
CA PHE A 158 6.25 2.88 -0.38
C PHE A 158 5.08 3.62 -1.03
N GLU A 159 5.36 4.76 -1.67
CA GLU A 159 4.36 5.55 -2.40
C GLU A 159 3.82 4.78 -3.61
N PHE A 160 4.69 4.16 -4.41
CA PHE A 160 4.28 3.31 -5.54
C PHE A 160 3.44 2.11 -5.10
N TYR A 161 3.78 1.47 -3.97
CA TYR A 161 2.96 0.40 -3.40
C TYR A 161 1.53 0.88 -3.09
N LEU A 162 1.40 2.02 -2.42
CA LEU A 162 0.10 2.54 -1.94
C LEU A 162 -0.70 3.30 -2.99
N ASN A 163 -0.06 3.87 -4.01
CA ASN A 163 -0.72 4.69 -5.03
C ASN A 163 -0.96 3.95 -6.34
N ASP A 164 -0.02 3.11 -6.79
CA ASP A 164 -0.05 2.49 -8.12
C ASP A 164 -0.34 0.98 -8.09
N MET A 165 0.23 0.25 -7.11
CA MET A 165 0.02 -1.20 -7.00
C MET A 165 -1.23 -1.58 -6.18
N ARG A 166 -1.67 -0.72 -5.26
CA ARG A 166 -2.68 -1.00 -4.23
C ARG A 166 -3.95 -1.68 -4.74
N GLU A 167 -4.52 -1.20 -5.85
CA GLU A 167 -5.74 -1.79 -6.42
C GLU A 167 -5.49 -3.18 -7.03
N GLY A 168 -4.28 -3.43 -7.55
CA GLY A 168 -3.80 -4.73 -8.02
C GLY A 168 -3.32 -5.67 -6.92
N ILE A 169 -3.39 -5.27 -5.64
CA ILE A 169 -3.15 -6.12 -4.48
C ILE A 169 -4.52 -6.43 -3.86
N ASP A 170 -5.22 -7.39 -4.48
CA ASP A 170 -6.58 -7.80 -4.16
C ASP A 170 -6.72 -9.32 -3.86
N ASN A 171 -5.62 -9.95 -3.45
CA ASN A 171 -5.62 -11.30 -2.89
C ASN A 171 -4.77 -11.36 -1.60
N TRP A 172 -5.06 -12.30 -0.71
CA TRP A 172 -4.47 -12.35 0.62
C TRP A 172 -2.97 -12.68 0.58
N ASP A 173 -2.51 -13.46 -0.39
CA ASP A 173 -1.10 -13.83 -0.53
C ASP A 173 -0.25 -12.64 -0.99
N LEU A 174 -0.78 -11.82 -1.93
CA LEU A 174 -0.16 -10.58 -2.40
C LEU A 174 -0.03 -9.54 -1.27
N VAL A 175 -1.01 -9.46 -0.36
CA VAL A 175 -0.93 -8.63 0.86
C VAL A 175 0.10 -9.20 1.83
N ASP A 176 0.00 -10.50 2.14
CA ASP A 176 0.76 -11.14 3.22
C ASP A 176 2.27 -11.20 2.92
N ILE A 177 2.66 -11.32 1.65
CA ILE A 177 4.06 -11.33 1.21
C ILE A 177 4.72 -9.94 1.23
N SER A 178 3.96 -8.85 1.39
CA SER A 178 4.43 -7.48 1.08
C SER A 178 4.13 -6.41 2.12
N ALA A 179 2.93 -6.39 2.71
CA ALA A 179 2.45 -5.29 3.55
C ALA A 179 3.33 -5.05 4.80
N SER A 180 3.90 -6.10 5.38
CA SER A 180 4.85 -5.99 6.50
C SER A 180 6.21 -5.45 6.07
N HIS A 181 6.68 -5.81 4.87
CA HIS A 181 8.00 -5.45 4.38
C HIS A 181 8.08 -4.03 3.82
N VAL A 182 7.06 -3.57 3.11
CA VAL A 182 7.04 -2.22 2.50
C VAL A 182 6.37 -1.24 3.45
N VAL A 183 5.06 -1.37 3.66
CA VAL A 183 4.27 -0.43 4.47
C VAL A 183 4.65 -0.48 5.95
N GLY A 184 4.77 -1.68 6.54
CA GLY A 184 5.19 -1.85 7.93
C GLY A 184 6.59 -1.29 8.19
N SER A 185 7.60 -1.73 7.43
CA SER A 185 8.97 -1.24 7.61
C SER A 185 9.12 0.26 7.34
N TYR A 186 8.32 0.87 6.47
CA TYR A 186 8.41 2.31 6.21
C TYR A 186 7.83 3.15 7.35
N LEU A 187 6.74 2.67 7.97
CA LEU A 187 5.94 3.43 8.92
C LEU A 187 6.38 3.30 10.40
N ILE A 188 7.16 2.27 10.76
CA ILE A 188 7.57 1.95 12.15
C ILE A 188 7.85 3.18 13.04
N ASP A 189 8.75 4.06 12.59
CA ASP A 189 9.23 5.23 13.34
C ASP A 189 8.59 6.55 12.86
N LYS A 190 7.42 6.49 12.20
CA LYS A 190 6.73 7.66 11.62
C LYS A 190 5.30 7.77 12.19
N PRO A 191 5.11 8.29 13.42
CA PRO A 191 3.81 8.26 14.11
C PRO A 191 2.67 8.92 13.32
N GLU A 192 2.90 10.10 12.75
CA GLU A 192 1.89 10.80 11.93
C GLU A 192 1.52 10.00 10.68
N LEU A 193 2.50 9.41 9.98
CA LEU A 193 2.19 8.56 8.82
C LEU A 193 1.52 7.24 9.22
N LYS A 194 1.82 6.67 10.39
CA LYS A 194 1.06 5.53 10.94
C LYS A 194 -0.41 5.90 11.13
N LYS A 195 -0.68 7.05 11.75
CA LYS A 195 -2.04 7.58 11.94
C LYS A 195 -2.76 7.74 10.60
N THR A 196 -2.19 8.51 9.68
CA THR A 196 -2.79 8.80 8.36
C THR A 196 -3.02 7.53 7.54
N TRP A 197 -2.01 6.66 7.41
CA TRP A 197 -2.13 5.50 6.51
C TRP A 197 -2.85 4.32 7.15
N LEU A 198 -2.48 3.90 8.36
CA LEU A 198 -3.07 2.71 8.97
C LEU A 198 -4.47 2.98 9.51
N PHE A 199 -4.66 4.07 10.26
CA PHE A 199 -5.90 4.31 11.01
C PHE A 199 -6.92 5.18 10.25
N GLU A 200 -6.48 6.21 9.53
CA GLU A 200 -7.40 7.14 8.86
C GLU A 200 -7.77 6.69 7.43
N ARG A 201 -6.81 6.16 6.66
CA ARG A 201 -7.02 5.71 5.28
C ARG A 201 -7.37 4.23 5.16
N LEU A 202 -6.41 3.34 5.42
CA LEU A 202 -6.53 1.92 5.06
C LEU A 202 -7.62 1.21 5.87
N LEU A 203 -7.71 1.49 7.18
CA LEU A 203 -8.71 0.87 8.06
C LEU A 203 -10.15 1.29 7.76
N ASN A 204 -10.36 2.52 7.27
CA ASN A 204 -11.70 3.04 6.93
C ASN A 204 -12.09 2.77 5.46
N SER A 205 -11.24 2.10 4.68
CA SER A 205 -11.54 1.73 3.29
C SER A 205 -12.56 0.60 3.24
N GLU A 206 -13.52 0.70 2.32
CA GLU A 206 -14.47 -0.38 2.01
C GLU A 206 -13.74 -1.60 1.42
N ARG A 207 -12.63 -1.41 0.69
CA ARG A 207 -11.84 -2.49 0.08
C ARG A 207 -11.15 -3.29 1.19
N LEU A 208 -11.58 -4.52 1.40
CA LEU A 208 -11.09 -5.38 2.49
C LEU A 208 -9.56 -5.54 2.47
N TRP A 209 -8.95 -5.49 1.28
CA TRP A 209 -7.52 -5.59 1.08
C TRP A 209 -6.74 -4.44 1.71
N ASP A 210 -7.28 -3.21 1.75
CA ASP A 210 -6.67 -2.10 2.49
C ASP A 210 -6.67 -2.37 3.99
N ARG A 211 -7.81 -2.80 4.54
CA ARG A 211 -7.91 -3.16 5.97
C ARG A 211 -6.99 -4.33 6.32
N ARG A 212 -6.80 -5.28 5.40
CA ARG A 212 -5.82 -6.36 5.53
C ARG A 212 -4.38 -5.83 5.50
N ILE A 213 -4.04 -4.93 4.58
CA ILE A 213 -2.73 -4.27 4.54
C ILE A 213 -2.47 -3.57 5.88
N ALA A 214 -3.43 -2.80 6.40
CA ALA A 214 -3.28 -2.07 7.67
C ALA A 214 -2.87 -2.99 8.84
N ILE A 215 -3.59 -4.10 9.04
CA ILE A 215 -3.29 -5.03 10.14
C ILE A 215 -2.04 -5.88 9.87
N VAL A 216 -1.82 -6.36 8.64
CA VAL A 216 -0.64 -7.19 8.31
C VAL A 216 0.66 -6.37 8.32
N SER A 217 0.60 -5.06 8.03
CA SER A 217 1.76 -4.17 8.18
C SER A 217 2.33 -4.16 9.60
N THR A 218 1.50 -4.35 10.63
CA THR A 218 2.00 -4.38 12.01
C THR A 218 2.82 -5.62 12.35
N LEU A 219 2.87 -6.65 11.48
CA LEU A 219 3.82 -7.77 11.65
C LEU A 219 5.27 -7.28 11.77
N TYR A 220 5.63 -6.18 11.08
CA TYR A 220 6.94 -5.56 11.26
C TYR A 220 7.09 -5.00 12.68
N PHE A 221 6.09 -4.28 13.18
CA PHE A 221 6.07 -3.68 14.52
C PHE A 221 6.18 -4.75 15.61
N ILE A 222 5.41 -5.84 15.49
CA ILE A 222 5.44 -7.00 16.39
C ILE A 222 6.85 -7.62 16.44
N ASN A 223 7.52 -7.71 15.29
CA ASN A 223 8.88 -8.24 15.22
C ASN A 223 9.90 -7.33 15.93
N GLN A 224 9.69 -6.01 15.92
CA GLN A 224 10.44 -5.01 16.69
C GLN A 224 9.97 -4.87 18.16
N GLY A 225 9.02 -5.68 18.63
CA GLY A 225 8.49 -5.61 19.99
C GLY A 225 7.45 -4.49 20.25
N GLN A 226 7.03 -3.77 19.21
CA GLN A 226 5.98 -2.75 19.29
C GLN A 226 4.60 -3.38 19.05
N PHE A 227 3.81 -3.54 20.13
CA PHE A 227 2.50 -4.23 20.08
C PHE A 227 1.28 -3.30 20.10
N GLU A 228 1.47 -2.02 20.44
CA GLU A 228 0.37 -1.07 20.69
C GLU A 228 -0.50 -0.85 19.45
N ASP A 229 0.09 -0.52 18.31
CA ASP A 229 -0.64 -0.30 17.05
C ASP A 229 -1.41 -1.54 16.60
N THR A 230 -0.82 -2.74 16.73
CA THR A 230 -1.50 -4.02 16.48
C THR A 230 -2.73 -4.16 17.37
N THR A 231 -2.61 -3.81 18.65
CA THR A 231 -3.66 -3.97 19.66
C THR A 231 -4.82 -3.01 19.38
N LYS A 232 -4.51 -1.74 19.05
CA LYS A 232 -5.51 -0.72 18.66
C LYS A 232 -6.26 -1.10 17.39
N LEU A 233 -5.54 -1.48 16.33
CA LEU A 233 -6.17 -1.97 15.09
C LEU A 233 -7.02 -3.22 15.36
N SER A 234 -6.55 -4.14 16.22
CA SER A 234 -7.30 -5.34 16.57
C SER A 234 -8.59 -5.06 17.33
N GLU A 235 -8.64 -4.01 18.16
CA GLU A 235 -9.87 -3.57 18.83
C GLU A 235 -10.90 -3.02 17.83
N ILE A 236 -10.47 -2.21 16.87
CA ILE A 236 -11.37 -1.64 15.84
C ILE A 236 -11.90 -2.75 14.93
N LEU A 237 -11.03 -3.69 14.52
CA LEU A 237 -11.35 -4.83 13.67
C LEU A 237 -12.14 -5.97 14.36
N LEU A 238 -12.60 -5.78 15.61
CA LEU A 238 -13.56 -6.68 16.24
C LEU A 238 -14.93 -6.69 15.54
N ASN A 239 -15.27 -5.58 14.89
CA ASN A 239 -16.58 -5.35 14.26
C ASN A 239 -16.51 -5.39 12.72
N ASP A 240 -15.43 -5.91 12.12
CA ASP A 240 -15.38 -6.10 10.67
C ASP A 240 -16.41 -7.16 10.27
N GLU A 241 -16.96 -7.08 9.06
CA GLU A 241 -17.86 -8.11 8.55
C GLU A 241 -17.09 -9.27 7.89
N LYS A 242 -15.85 -9.01 7.46
CA LYS A 242 -15.16 -9.90 6.52
C LYS A 242 -14.24 -10.85 7.28
N ASP A 243 -14.59 -12.13 7.20
CA ASP A 243 -13.89 -13.23 7.86
C ASP A 243 -12.38 -13.33 7.52
N LEU A 244 -11.96 -12.84 6.34
CA LEU A 244 -10.55 -12.71 5.99
C LEU A 244 -9.78 -11.74 6.88
N ILE A 245 -10.42 -10.66 7.32
CA ILE A 245 -9.84 -9.68 8.23
C ILE A 245 -9.73 -10.30 9.62
N HIS A 246 -10.78 -10.96 10.10
CA HIS A 246 -10.73 -11.74 11.35
C HIS A 246 -9.59 -12.78 11.38
N LYS A 247 -9.31 -13.46 10.26
CA LYS A 247 -8.14 -14.35 10.13
C LYS A 247 -6.82 -13.59 10.24
N ALA A 248 -6.68 -12.44 9.57
CA ALA A 248 -5.47 -11.61 9.64
C ALA A 248 -5.24 -11.02 11.04
N THR A 249 -6.27 -10.44 11.65
CA THR A 249 -6.21 -9.85 13.00
C THR A 249 -5.94 -10.92 14.06
N GLY A 250 -6.60 -12.08 13.98
CA GLY A 250 -6.32 -13.22 14.85
C GLY A 250 -4.89 -13.76 14.66
N TRP A 251 -4.39 -13.78 13.42
CA TRP A 251 -2.99 -14.10 13.15
C TRP A 251 -2.04 -13.06 13.79
N MET A 252 -2.25 -11.76 13.60
CA MET A 252 -1.39 -10.74 14.21
C MET A 252 -1.39 -10.82 15.74
N LEU A 253 -2.55 -11.03 16.37
CA LEU A 253 -2.65 -11.30 17.81
C LEU A 253 -1.88 -12.57 18.22
N ARG A 254 -1.93 -13.65 17.43
CA ARG A 254 -1.10 -14.85 17.65
C ARG A 254 0.39 -14.53 17.59
N GLU A 255 0.84 -13.68 16.66
CA GLU A 255 2.24 -13.25 16.57
C GLU A 255 2.66 -12.37 17.76
N VAL A 256 1.79 -11.45 18.23
CA VAL A 256 1.98 -10.74 19.52
C VAL A 256 2.17 -11.76 20.65
N GLY A 257 1.32 -12.79 20.72
CA GLY A 257 1.41 -13.83 21.75
C GLY A 257 2.73 -14.61 21.77
N LYS A 258 3.34 -14.85 20.60
CA LYS A 258 4.67 -15.50 20.50
C LYS A 258 5.79 -14.64 21.08
N LYS A 259 5.68 -13.30 20.97
CA LYS A 259 6.66 -12.34 21.50
C LYS A 259 6.37 -11.94 22.95
N SER A 260 5.09 -11.87 23.32
CA SER A 260 4.62 -11.46 24.64
C SER A 260 3.24 -12.03 24.96
N LYS A 261 3.21 -13.21 25.60
CA LYS A 261 1.96 -13.85 26.07
C LYS A 261 1.13 -12.90 26.96
N LYS A 262 1.79 -12.05 27.76
CA LYS A 262 1.13 -11.03 28.60
C LYS A 262 0.25 -10.07 27.79
N ASN A 263 0.77 -9.49 26.71
CA ASN A 263 0.01 -8.54 25.89
C ASN A 263 -1.20 -9.21 25.22
N LEU A 264 -1.03 -10.44 24.70
CA LEU A 264 -2.13 -11.19 24.13
C LEU A 264 -3.20 -11.56 25.17
N VAL A 265 -2.79 -12.04 26.35
CA VAL A 265 -3.74 -12.37 27.45
C VAL A 265 -4.51 -11.13 27.89
N ASN A 266 -3.85 -9.97 28.05
CA ASN A 266 -4.52 -8.72 28.39
C ASN A 266 -5.59 -8.33 27.37
N PHE A 267 -5.32 -8.49 26.07
CA PHE A 267 -6.32 -8.26 25.02
C PHE A 267 -7.46 -9.29 25.09
N LEU A 268 -7.14 -10.58 25.22
CA LEU A 268 -8.13 -11.65 25.29
C LEU A 268 -9.07 -11.51 26.50
N ASP A 269 -8.55 -11.17 27.69
CA ASP A 269 -9.41 -11.00 28.86
C ASP A 269 -10.33 -9.78 28.77
N LYS A 270 -9.96 -8.74 28.01
CA LYS A 270 -10.82 -7.57 27.73
C LYS A 270 -11.84 -7.84 26.62
N TYR A 271 -11.47 -8.56 25.54
CA TYR A 271 -12.29 -8.64 24.31
C TYR A 271 -12.80 -10.02 23.92
N ALA A 272 -12.31 -11.14 24.45
CA ALA A 272 -12.64 -12.49 23.94
C ALA A 272 -14.13 -12.87 23.99
N VAL A 273 -14.95 -12.18 24.80
CA VAL A 273 -16.42 -12.33 24.81
C VAL A 273 -17.05 -11.72 23.54
N LYS A 274 -16.49 -10.62 23.04
CA LYS A 274 -16.96 -9.90 21.83
C LYS A 274 -16.23 -10.30 20.55
N MET A 275 -15.10 -11.01 20.66
CA MET A 275 -14.27 -11.38 19.51
C MET A 275 -15.02 -12.32 18.56
N PRO A 276 -15.01 -12.03 17.24
CA PRO A 276 -15.45 -12.95 16.21
C PRO A 276 -14.77 -14.32 16.37
N ARG A 277 -15.57 -15.40 16.27
CA ARG A 277 -15.13 -16.78 16.59
C ARG A 277 -13.89 -17.22 15.80
N VAL A 278 -13.75 -16.75 14.56
CA VAL A 278 -12.59 -17.00 13.71
C VAL A 278 -11.34 -16.29 14.26
N MET A 279 -11.44 -15.00 14.54
CA MET A 279 -10.36 -14.20 15.14
C MET A 279 -9.87 -14.80 16.45
N LEU A 280 -10.79 -15.14 17.37
CA LEU A 280 -10.46 -15.77 18.65
C LEU A 280 -9.72 -17.10 18.48
N ARG A 281 -10.18 -17.97 17.56
CA ARG A 281 -9.52 -19.25 17.30
C ARG A 281 -8.08 -19.09 16.80
N TYR A 282 -7.83 -18.16 15.88
CA TYR A 282 -6.48 -17.89 15.35
C TYR A 282 -5.55 -17.34 16.45
N SER A 283 -6.03 -16.38 17.26
CA SER A 283 -5.27 -15.84 18.39
C SER A 283 -4.82 -16.90 19.39
N LEU A 284 -5.66 -17.92 19.61
CA LEU A 284 -5.45 -18.95 20.63
C LEU A 284 -4.58 -20.14 20.18
N GLU A 285 -4.14 -20.24 18.92
CA GLU A 285 -3.48 -21.45 18.39
C GLU A 285 -2.31 -21.99 19.24
N LYS A 286 -1.52 -21.09 19.85
CA LYS A 286 -0.34 -21.43 20.67
C LYS A 286 -0.61 -21.64 22.17
N PHE A 287 -1.87 -21.58 22.59
CA PHE A 287 -2.28 -21.90 23.97
C PHE A 287 -2.47 -23.42 24.14
N SER A 288 -2.46 -23.88 25.39
CA SER A 288 -2.88 -25.24 25.74
C SER A 288 -4.37 -25.46 25.44
N ASP A 289 -4.80 -26.71 25.30
CA ASP A 289 -6.20 -27.03 25.00
C ASP A 289 -7.16 -26.65 26.15
N GLN A 290 -6.66 -26.62 27.40
CA GLN A 290 -7.43 -26.15 28.55
C GLN A 290 -7.66 -24.63 28.49
N GLU A 291 -6.63 -23.84 28.20
CA GLU A 291 -6.75 -22.39 28.01
C GLU A 291 -7.62 -22.05 26.79
N LYS A 292 -7.44 -22.77 25.67
CA LYS A 292 -8.29 -22.65 24.47
C LYS A 292 -9.76 -22.87 24.82
N LYS A 293 -10.10 -23.96 25.51
CA LYS A 293 -11.47 -24.26 25.94
C LYS A 293 -12.03 -23.15 26.82
N LYS A 294 -11.26 -22.65 27.79
CA LYS A 294 -11.66 -21.53 28.69
C LYS A 294 -12.07 -20.28 27.91
N TYR A 295 -11.26 -19.81 26.95
CA TYR A 295 -11.62 -18.63 26.15
C TYR A 295 -12.74 -18.91 25.14
N MET A 296 -12.73 -20.07 24.47
CA MET A 296 -13.78 -20.44 23.50
C MET A 296 -15.16 -20.70 24.13
N GLN A 297 -15.23 -20.89 25.45
CA GLN A 297 -16.47 -20.92 26.24
C GLN A 297 -16.96 -19.51 26.61
N LYS A 298 -16.07 -18.53 26.83
CA LYS A 298 -16.46 -17.13 27.12
C LYS A 298 -17.20 -16.48 25.95
N GLY A 299 -16.78 -16.74 24.70
CA GLY A 299 -17.41 -16.24 23.47
C GLY A 299 -18.56 -17.10 22.92
N LYS A 300 -19.44 -17.60 23.82
CA LYS A 300 -20.65 -18.40 23.48
C LYS A 300 -21.97 -17.72 23.88
N LYS A 301 -21.94 -16.43 24.22
CA LYS A 301 -23.14 -15.62 24.46
C LYS A 301 -23.60 -14.95 23.18
#